data_AF-A0A4P5YRH6-F1
#
_entry.id   AF-A0A4P5YRH6-F1
#
_cell.length_a   1.000
_cell.length_b   1.000
_cell.length_c   1.000
_cell.angle_alpha   90.00
_cell.angle_beta   90.00
_cell.angle_gamma   90.00
#
_symmetry.space_group_name_H-M   'P 1'
#
loop_
_entity.id
_entity.type
_entity.pdbx_description
1 polymer ?
#
loop_
_entity_poly.entity_id
_entity_poly.type
_entity_poly.pdbx_seq_one_letter_code
_entity_poly.pdbx_strand_id
1 'polypeptide(L)'
;MKTILLLLISAFSLLSSDAFAQSKKLKVFILAGQSNMQGHAKISTFEHIGMDPATKPMLAEMLGADGKPKVCERVWISSIGCGKDPQEEQTGKLTAGFGASPEKIGPEFTFGIYMEKLTDAPILLIKTSWGGKSLNTDFRSPSAGPYVFNETQLANFQKQGKDVAAMNAEKAKATGVYYRLMIEHVKKVLADPKRVVPTYDAAQGYEIAGFAWFQGWNDMVDGGTYPNRDKAGGYDAYTTAMAHFIRDVRKDLNAPKMPFAIGVIGVGGPTADYGPDQQRYKTTHQNIRDAMAAPAQMPEFKGNVAAVLTEKFWDKELTATKAKDGAIRQQAKKLATEKKLKPAEEKAALEKLRAEGLTERERKILEVGISNLEFHYLGSAKILGGVGKGLAEAIAGMKGLAKD
;
A
#
# COMPACT_ATOMS: atom_id res chain seq x y z
N MET A 1 66.00 -5.44 -59.01
CA MET A 1 65.74 -6.69 -58.27
C MET A 1 66.39 -6.62 -56.90
N LYS A 2 65.61 -6.37 -55.85
CA LYS A 2 65.87 -6.82 -54.47
C LYS A 2 64.62 -6.49 -53.65
N THR A 3 63.97 -7.57 -53.24
CA THR A 3 62.67 -7.66 -52.59
C THR A 3 62.73 -7.10 -51.16
N ILE A 4 61.82 -6.20 -50.82
CA ILE A 4 61.57 -5.75 -49.45
C ILE A 4 60.56 -6.74 -48.84
N LEU A 5 60.93 -7.42 -47.76
CA LEU A 5 60.03 -8.21 -46.94
C LEU A 5 60.08 -7.63 -45.51
N LEU A 6 59.15 -6.73 -45.21
CA LEU A 6 58.85 -6.33 -43.83
C LEU A 6 57.79 -7.29 -43.29
N LEU A 7 58.17 -8.09 -42.29
CA LEU A 7 57.23 -8.80 -41.43
C LEU A 7 56.51 -7.79 -40.53
N LEU A 8 55.21 -7.60 -40.74
CA LEU A 8 54.30 -6.97 -39.80
C LEU A 8 53.76 -8.06 -38.86
N ILE A 9 54.32 -8.12 -37.64
CA ILE A 9 53.74 -8.89 -36.54
C ILE A 9 52.64 -8.02 -35.92
N SER A 10 51.40 -8.27 -36.30
CA SER A 10 50.22 -7.67 -35.70
C SER A 10 49.96 -8.31 -34.33
N ALA A 11 50.44 -7.67 -33.25
CA ALA A 11 50.05 -8.02 -31.89
C ALA A 11 48.58 -7.62 -31.67
N PHE A 12 47.67 -8.59 -31.78
CA PHE A 12 46.27 -8.41 -31.42
C PHE A 12 46.16 -8.48 -29.88
N SER A 13 46.35 -7.34 -29.22
CA SER A 13 46.04 -7.20 -27.80
C SER A 13 44.52 -7.25 -27.62
N LEU A 14 44.01 -8.44 -27.30
CA LEU A 14 42.69 -8.62 -26.71
C LEU A 14 42.68 -7.93 -25.34
N LEU A 15 42.40 -6.63 -25.34
CA LEU A 15 41.89 -5.94 -24.16
C LEU A 15 40.45 -6.42 -23.97
N SER A 16 40.29 -7.54 -23.27
CA SER A 16 39.05 -7.87 -22.60
C SER A 16 38.83 -6.78 -21.55
N SER A 17 38.20 -5.69 -21.95
CA SER A 17 37.56 -4.77 -21.04
C SER A 17 36.34 -5.48 -20.48
N ASP A 18 36.58 -6.43 -19.56
CA ASP A 18 35.64 -6.68 -18.48
C ASP A 18 35.60 -5.39 -17.67
N ALA A 19 34.77 -4.45 -18.14
CA ALA A 19 34.24 -3.44 -17.27
C ALA A 19 33.57 -4.22 -16.14
N PHE A 20 34.27 -4.39 -15.03
CA PHE A 20 33.65 -4.67 -13.75
C PHE A 20 32.65 -3.54 -13.56
N ALA A 21 31.42 -3.76 -14.01
CA ALA A 21 30.30 -2.93 -13.67
C ALA A 21 30.26 -2.97 -12.15
N GLN A 22 30.76 -1.91 -11.52
CA GLN A 22 30.81 -1.80 -10.07
C GLN A 22 29.36 -1.92 -9.60
N SER A 23 29.01 -3.11 -9.09
CA SER A 23 27.62 -3.42 -8.79
C SER A 23 27.14 -2.45 -7.69
N LYS A 24 25.98 -1.86 -7.94
CA LYS A 24 25.42 -0.78 -7.11
C LYS A 24 25.00 -1.36 -5.76
N LYS A 25 25.10 -0.56 -4.69
CA LYS A 25 24.58 -0.93 -3.35
C LYS A 25 23.13 -1.40 -3.43
N LEU A 26 22.79 -2.41 -2.63
CA LEU A 26 21.40 -2.87 -2.48
C LEU A 26 20.53 -1.75 -1.91
N LYS A 27 19.46 -1.38 -2.62
CA LYS A 27 18.47 -0.41 -2.15
C LYS A 27 17.37 -1.14 -1.40
N VAL A 28 17.20 -0.84 -0.11
CA VAL A 28 16.18 -1.44 0.74
C VAL A 28 15.03 -0.47 0.91
N PHE A 29 13.81 -0.92 0.61
CA PHE A 29 12.59 -0.17 0.87
C PHE A 29 11.70 -0.91 1.84
N ILE A 30 11.20 -0.21 2.85
CA ILE A 30 10.32 -0.78 3.86
C ILE A 30 8.89 -0.39 3.54
N LEU A 31 8.01 -1.37 3.47
CA LEU A 31 6.59 -1.19 3.20
C LEU A 31 5.82 -1.65 4.45
N ALA A 32 5.13 -0.72 5.12
CA ALA A 32 4.45 -1.03 6.37
C ALA A 32 3.03 -0.47 6.43
N GLY A 33 2.16 -1.16 7.15
CA GLY A 33 0.80 -0.66 7.39
C GLY A 33 -0.20 -1.75 7.73
N GLN A 34 -1.47 -1.52 7.37
CA GLN A 34 -2.55 -2.46 7.66
C GLN A 34 -2.99 -3.27 6.42
N SER A 35 -4.24 -3.74 6.38
CA SER A 35 -4.79 -4.55 5.28
C SER A 35 -4.65 -3.96 3.88
N ASN A 36 -4.67 -2.63 3.73
CA ASN A 36 -4.44 -1.99 2.44
C ASN A 36 -2.98 -2.08 1.97
N MET A 37 -2.02 -2.17 2.89
CA MET A 37 -0.62 -2.55 2.59
C MET A 37 -0.47 -4.06 2.41
N GLN A 38 -1.24 -4.90 3.14
CA GLN A 38 -1.24 -6.35 2.89
C GLN A 38 -1.59 -6.64 1.44
N GLY A 39 -2.61 -5.98 0.92
CA GLY A 39 -2.98 -6.05 -0.48
C GLY A 39 -4.13 -6.99 -0.74
N HIS A 40 -5.28 -6.42 -1.08
CA HIS A 40 -6.52 -7.17 -1.23
C HIS A 40 -7.05 -7.22 -2.66
N ALA A 41 -6.28 -6.74 -3.65
CA ALA A 41 -6.66 -6.79 -5.04
C ALA A 41 -6.32 -8.13 -5.67
N LYS A 42 -7.33 -8.85 -6.18
CA LYS A 42 -7.09 -10.09 -6.93
C LYS A 42 -6.49 -9.81 -8.31
N ILE A 43 -5.64 -10.71 -8.78
CA ILE A 43 -5.09 -10.70 -10.15
C ILE A 43 -6.21 -10.69 -11.20
N SER A 44 -7.35 -11.32 -10.91
CA SER A 44 -8.53 -11.29 -11.79
C SER A 44 -9.05 -9.88 -12.10
N THR A 45 -8.65 -8.87 -11.32
CA THR A 45 -9.03 -7.48 -11.56
C THR A 45 -8.06 -6.70 -12.45
N PHE A 46 -7.03 -7.36 -13.00
CA PHE A 46 -6.07 -6.74 -13.92
C PHE A 46 -6.74 -6.33 -15.24
N GLU A 47 -7.75 -7.09 -15.70
CA GLU A 47 -8.49 -6.75 -16.91
C GLU A 47 -9.08 -5.34 -16.83
N HIS A 48 -9.63 -4.95 -15.68
CA HIS A 48 -10.20 -3.62 -15.44
C HIS A 48 -9.18 -2.49 -15.59
N ILE A 49 -7.89 -2.74 -15.32
CA ILE A 49 -6.80 -1.77 -15.54
C ILE A 49 -6.68 -1.44 -17.04
N GLY A 50 -6.85 -2.44 -17.91
CA GLY A 50 -6.73 -2.31 -19.36
C GLY A 50 -7.94 -1.69 -20.03
N MET A 51 -9.09 -1.63 -19.34
CA MET A 51 -10.33 -1.03 -19.84
C MET A 51 -10.31 0.51 -19.88
N ASP A 52 -9.31 1.12 -19.23
CA ASP A 52 -9.09 2.56 -19.17
C ASP A 52 -7.76 2.91 -19.86
N PRO A 53 -7.77 3.73 -20.94
CA PRO A 53 -6.57 4.16 -21.62
C PRO A 53 -5.51 4.79 -20.71
N ALA A 54 -5.91 5.49 -19.64
CA ALA A 54 -4.99 6.14 -18.72
C ALA A 54 -4.21 5.14 -17.83
N THR A 55 -4.80 3.99 -17.53
CA THR A 55 -4.16 2.94 -16.71
C THR A 55 -3.60 1.79 -17.52
N LYS A 56 -3.92 1.69 -18.82
CA LYS A 56 -3.37 0.68 -19.73
C LYS A 56 -1.84 0.59 -19.73
N PRO A 57 -1.05 1.70 -19.68
CA PRO A 57 0.40 1.61 -19.55
C PRO A 57 0.85 0.93 -18.25
N MET A 58 0.14 1.13 -17.14
CA MET A 58 0.45 0.45 -15.89
C MET A 58 0.21 -1.06 -15.99
N LEU A 59 -0.87 -1.49 -16.66
CA LEU A 59 -1.10 -2.92 -16.93
C LEU A 59 0.04 -3.54 -17.75
N ALA A 60 0.53 -2.83 -18.76
CA ALA A 60 1.65 -3.32 -19.57
C ALA A 60 2.92 -3.56 -18.74
N GLU A 61 3.20 -2.72 -17.75
CA GLU A 61 4.34 -2.91 -16.82
C GLU A 61 4.12 -4.07 -15.84
N MET A 62 2.87 -4.40 -15.52
CA MET A 62 2.49 -5.46 -14.59
C MET A 62 2.51 -6.85 -15.23
N LEU A 63 2.56 -6.95 -16.55
CA LEU A 63 2.50 -8.22 -17.28
C LEU A 63 3.84 -8.58 -17.92
N GLY A 64 4.17 -9.86 -17.92
CA GLY A 64 5.23 -10.43 -18.74
C GLY A 64 4.78 -10.63 -20.19
N ALA A 65 5.73 -11.05 -21.05
CA ALA A 65 5.45 -11.34 -22.46
C ALA A 65 4.41 -12.46 -22.66
N ASP A 66 4.22 -13.32 -21.65
CA ASP A 66 3.22 -14.39 -21.63
C ASP A 66 1.83 -13.95 -21.13
N GLY A 67 1.65 -12.65 -20.85
CA GLY A 67 0.41 -12.08 -20.33
C GLY A 67 0.13 -12.41 -18.87
N LYS A 68 1.06 -13.03 -18.14
CA LYS A 68 0.95 -13.30 -16.70
C LYS A 68 1.60 -12.19 -15.87
N PRO A 69 1.36 -12.11 -14.55
CA PRO A 69 2.04 -11.13 -13.71
C PRO A 69 3.57 -11.21 -13.85
N LYS A 70 4.19 -10.07 -14.11
CA LYS A 70 5.63 -9.94 -14.29
C LYS A 70 6.39 -10.39 -13.04
N VAL A 71 7.46 -11.16 -13.24
CA VAL A 71 8.48 -11.37 -12.23
C VAL A 71 9.56 -10.31 -12.42
N CYS A 72 9.80 -9.48 -11.42
CA CYS A 72 10.83 -8.44 -11.47
C CYS A 72 12.22 -9.07 -11.54
N GLU A 73 13.14 -8.45 -12.27
CA GLU A 73 14.47 -9.00 -12.52
C GLU A 73 15.42 -8.75 -11.34
N ARG A 74 15.39 -7.52 -10.81
CA ARG A 74 16.29 -6.95 -9.80
C ARG A 74 15.56 -6.58 -8.50
N VAL A 75 14.35 -7.06 -8.30
CA VAL A 75 13.57 -6.80 -7.08
C VAL A 75 13.25 -8.09 -6.37
N TRP A 76 13.62 -8.14 -5.10
CA TRP A 76 13.28 -9.21 -4.16
C TRP A 76 12.42 -8.66 -3.04
N ILE A 77 11.71 -9.54 -2.36
CA ILE A 77 10.86 -9.19 -1.23
C ILE A 77 11.03 -10.19 -0.09
N SER A 78 11.01 -9.67 1.14
CA SER A 78 10.68 -10.41 2.36
C SER A 78 9.39 -9.81 2.93
N SER A 79 8.37 -10.63 3.16
CA SER A 79 7.04 -10.18 3.57
C SER A 79 6.52 -11.02 4.74
N ILE A 80 6.04 -10.36 5.80
CA ILE A 80 5.31 -11.00 6.91
C ILE A 80 3.94 -10.35 7.09
N GLY A 81 3.03 -11.09 7.76
CA GLY A 81 1.67 -10.65 8.03
C GLY A 81 0.68 -10.89 6.88
N CYS A 82 1.13 -11.36 5.72
CA CYS A 82 0.29 -11.70 4.55
C CYS A 82 -0.06 -13.21 4.45
N GLY A 83 0.62 -14.07 5.22
CA GLY A 83 0.38 -15.52 5.27
C GLY A 83 -0.77 -15.92 6.19
N LYS A 84 -1.02 -17.24 6.29
CA LYS A 84 -1.98 -17.79 7.27
C LYS A 84 -1.48 -17.59 8.70
N ASP A 85 -0.19 -17.77 8.90
CA ASP A 85 0.50 -17.36 10.12
C ASP A 85 1.06 -15.93 9.91
N PRO A 86 0.67 -14.95 10.75
CA PRO A 86 1.15 -13.57 10.63
C PRO A 86 2.66 -13.39 10.84
N GLN A 87 3.38 -14.42 11.34
CA GLN A 87 4.83 -14.43 11.50
C GLN A 87 5.57 -15.23 10.41
N GLU A 88 4.84 -15.97 9.56
CA GLU A 88 5.43 -16.70 8.45
C GLU A 88 5.99 -15.71 7.41
N GLU A 89 7.28 -15.85 7.13
CA GLU A 89 7.99 -15.00 6.17
C GLU A 89 7.91 -15.58 4.77
N GLN A 90 7.37 -14.80 3.85
CA GLN A 90 7.38 -15.10 2.42
C GLN A 90 8.55 -14.37 1.75
N THR A 91 9.34 -15.09 0.96
CA THR A 91 10.50 -14.52 0.25
C THR A 91 10.54 -14.92 -1.22
N GLY A 92 11.11 -14.07 -2.07
CA GLY A 92 11.39 -14.40 -3.47
C GLY A 92 11.64 -13.18 -4.32
N LYS A 93 11.80 -13.38 -5.64
CA LYS A 93 11.70 -12.28 -6.60
C LYS A 93 10.28 -11.71 -6.56
N LEU A 94 10.17 -10.39 -6.64
CA LEU A 94 8.87 -9.73 -6.60
C LEU A 94 8.04 -10.12 -7.83
N THR A 95 6.84 -10.62 -7.59
CA THR A 95 5.77 -10.88 -8.56
C THR A 95 4.42 -10.70 -7.86
N ALA A 96 3.31 -10.94 -8.54
CA ALA A 96 2.02 -11.04 -7.86
C ALA A 96 1.99 -12.24 -6.88
N GLY A 97 1.15 -12.16 -5.85
CA GLY A 97 1.00 -13.24 -4.86
C GLY A 97 1.67 -12.99 -3.51
N PHE A 98 2.35 -11.85 -3.36
CA PHE A 98 2.75 -11.33 -2.05
C PHE A 98 1.64 -10.52 -1.37
N GLY A 99 0.43 -10.47 -1.93
CA GLY A 99 -0.74 -9.85 -1.30
C GLY A 99 -1.27 -10.65 -0.10
N ALA A 100 -2.46 -10.31 0.40
CA ALA A 100 -3.14 -11.01 1.50
C ALA A 100 -3.53 -12.47 1.19
N SER A 101 -3.35 -12.93 -0.05
CA SER A 101 -3.37 -14.34 -0.46
C SER A 101 -2.56 -14.49 -1.76
N PRO A 102 -2.18 -15.71 -2.17
CA PRO A 102 -1.38 -15.93 -3.39
C PRO A 102 -2.01 -15.41 -4.69
N GLU A 103 -3.34 -15.22 -4.73
CA GLU A 103 -4.03 -14.66 -5.89
C GLU A 103 -4.15 -13.13 -5.84
N LYS A 104 -3.53 -12.47 -4.86
CA LYS A 104 -3.67 -11.04 -4.60
C LYS A 104 -2.35 -10.30 -4.67
N ILE A 105 -2.48 -9.00 -4.91
CA ILE A 105 -1.41 -8.02 -4.81
C ILE A 105 -1.80 -6.93 -3.82
N GLY A 106 -0.80 -6.32 -3.22
CA GLY A 106 -0.90 -5.00 -2.62
C GLY A 106 -0.12 -3.96 -3.43
N PRO A 107 0.10 -2.78 -2.82
CA PRO A 107 0.92 -1.75 -3.41
C PRO A 107 2.36 -2.21 -3.69
N GLU A 108 2.84 -3.28 -3.03
CA GLU A 108 4.22 -3.75 -3.22
C GLU A 108 4.55 -4.10 -4.67
N PHE A 109 3.58 -4.62 -5.41
CA PHE A 109 3.84 -5.13 -6.74
C PHE A 109 4.19 -4.00 -7.71
N THR A 110 3.31 -3.00 -7.84
CA THR A 110 3.60 -1.83 -8.66
C THR A 110 4.67 -0.94 -8.04
N PHE A 111 4.78 -0.87 -6.71
CA PHE A 111 5.90 -0.17 -6.08
C PHE A 111 7.24 -0.71 -6.57
N GLY A 112 7.48 -2.02 -6.48
CA GLY A 112 8.75 -2.59 -6.91
C GLY A 112 8.97 -2.52 -8.43
N ILE A 113 7.93 -2.72 -9.25
CA ILE A 113 8.02 -2.55 -10.71
C ILE A 113 8.50 -1.14 -11.06
N TYR A 114 7.89 -0.10 -10.48
CA TYR A 114 8.25 1.28 -10.82
C TYR A 114 9.62 1.66 -10.23
N MET A 115 9.97 1.17 -9.04
CA MET A 115 11.32 1.37 -8.51
C MET A 115 12.40 0.71 -9.37
N GLU A 116 12.15 -0.49 -9.91
CA GLU A 116 13.07 -1.17 -10.84
C GLU A 116 13.32 -0.38 -12.13
N LYS A 117 12.31 0.38 -12.60
CA LYS A 117 12.47 1.27 -13.76
C LYS A 117 13.32 2.49 -13.43
N LEU A 118 13.12 3.04 -12.23
CA LEU A 118 13.76 4.28 -11.78
C LEU A 118 15.23 4.07 -11.39
N THR A 119 15.66 2.87 -10.97
CA THR A 119 17.06 2.61 -10.63
C THR A 119 17.58 1.28 -11.18
N ASP A 120 18.85 1.23 -11.56
CA ASP A 120 19.51 -0.03 -11.97
C ASP A 120 20.10 -0.80 -10.78
N ALA A 121 20.04 -0.25 -9.57
CA ALA A 121 20.50 -0.95 -8.37
C ALA A 121 19.64 -2.17 -8.08
N PRO A 122 20.20 -3.24 -7.48
CA PRO A 122 19.37 -4.31 -6.92
C PRO A 122 18.50 -3.75 -5.79
N ILE A 123 17.30 -4.30 -5.65
CA ILE A 123 16.26 -3.80 -4.75
C ILE A 123 15.77 -4.91 -3.82
N LEU A 124 15.67 -4.60 -2.53
CA LEU A 124 14.99 -5.43 -1.54
C LEU A 124 13.80 -4.68 -0.96
N LEU A 125 12.61 -5.26 -1.07
CA LEU A 125 11.43 -4.83 -0.34
C LEU A 125 11.33 -5.60 0.98
N ILE A 126 11.15 -4.92 2.10
CA ILE A 126 10.80 -5.53 3.38
C ILE A 126 9.38 -5.09 3.72
N LYS A 127 8.41 -6.00 3.59
CA LYS A 127 6.99 -5.73 3.82
C LYS A 127 6.54 -6.28 5.18
N THR A 128 5.91 -5.42 5.97
CA THR A 128 5.37 -5.73 7.30
C THR A 128 3.96 -5.18 7.42
N SER A 129 2.95 -6.02 7.23
CA SER A 129 1.57 -5.53 7.17
C SER A 129 0.55 -6.47 7.78
N TRP A 130 -0.35 -5.92 8.58
CA TRP A 130 -1.33 -6.69 9.35
C TRP A 130 -2.70 -6.03 9.34
N GLY A 131 -3.73 -6.79 8.98
CA GLY A 131 -5.11 -6.32 9.01
C GLY A 131 -5.53 -5.84 10.40
N GLY A 132 -6.36 -4.79 10.43
CA GLY A 132 -7.00 -4.33 11.67
C GLY A 132 -6.09 -3.61 12.66
N LYS A 133 -4.96 -3.06 12.21
CA LYS A 133 -3.99 -2.37 13.07
C LYS A 133 -4.04 -0.86 12.95
N SER A 134 -3.96 -0.17 14.09
CA SER A 134 -3.98 1.29 14.19
C SER A 134 -2.58 1.89 14.42
N LEU A 135 -2.41 3.14 14.03
CA LEU A 135 -1.28 3.95 14.48
C LEU A 135 -1.44 4.33 15.95
N ASN A 136 -2.67 4.61 16.40
CA ASN A 136 -2.91 5.06 17.77
C ASN A 136 -2.46 4.04 18.84
N THR A 137 -2.51 2.73 18.55
CA THR A 137 -2.22 1.65 19.51
C THR A 137 -1.14 0.70 18.97
N ASP A 138 -1.42 -0.02 17.88
CA ASP A 138 -0.60 -1.16 17.45
C ASP A 138 0.80 -0.75 16.96
N PHE A 139 0.85 0.28 16.13
CA PHE A 139 2.08 0.87 15.59
C PHE A 139 2.56 2.11 16.37
N ARG A 140 1.97 2.38 17.54
CA ARG A 140 2.37 3.51 18.37
C ARG A 140 3.86 3.39 18.74
N SER A 141 4.66 4.34 18.28
CA SER A 141 6.11 4.31 18.47
C SER A 141 6.52 4.76 19.88
N PRO A 142 7.73 4.40 20.36
CA PRO A 142 8.14 4.66 21.74
C PRO A 142 8.05 6.12 22.17
N SER A 143 8.47 7.07 21.31
CA SER A 143 8.47 8.49 21.67
C SER A 143 7.08 9.12 21.67
N ALA A 144 6.05 8.45 21.12
CA ALA A 144 4.66 8.87 21.26
C ALA A 144 4.10 8.56 22.67
N GLY A 145 4.85 7.85 23.52
CA GLY A 145 4.40 7.42 24.85
C GLY A 145 3.34 6.32 24.81
N PRO A 146 2.82 5.87 25.96
CA PRO A 146 1.74 4.89 26.01
C PRO A 146 0.45 5.45 25.41
N TYR A 147 -0.46 4.57 25.00
CA TYR A 147 -1.84 4.99 24.74
C TYR A 147 -2.53 5.34 26.06
N VAL A 148 -3.25 6.47 26.08
CA VAL A 148 -4.03 6.92 27.24
C VAL A 148 -5.50 7.04 26.81
N PHE A 149 -6.40 6.37 27.53
CA PHE A 149 -7.84 6.53 27.31
C PHE A 149 -8.29 7.94 27.69
N ASN A 150 -9.14 8.54 26.87
CA ASN A 150 -9.75 9.84 27.19
C ASN A 150 -10.89 9.70 28.21
N GLU A 151 -11.30 10.82 28.81
CA GLU A 151 -12.36 10.87 29.82
C GLU A 151 -13.67 10.21 29.37
N THR A 152 -14.06 10.40 28.11
CA THR A 152 -15.26 9.79 27.53
C THR A 152 -15.15 8.26 27.49
N GLN A 153 -14.00 7.72 27.11
CA GLN A 153 -13.78 6.27 27.11
C GLN A 153 -13.81 5.71 28.54
N LEU A 154 -13.14 6.39 29.49
CA LEU A 154 -13.12 5.99 30.90
C LEU A 154 -14.53 6.00 31.51
N ALA A 155 -15.31 7.06 31.28
CA ALA A 155 -16.69 7.16 31.73
C ALA A 155 -17.58 6.06 31.11
N ASN A 156 -17.37 5.73 29.83
CA ASN A 156 -18.10 4.64 29.17
C ASN A 156 -17.74 3.26 29.73
N PHE A 157 -16.48 3.02 30.08
CA PHE A 157 -16.06 1.78 30.73
C PHE A 157 -16.73 1.63 32.10
N GLN A 158 -16.74 2.70 32.90
CA GLN A 158 -17.40 2.72 34.20
C GLN A 158 -18.91 2.45 34.07
N LYS A 159 -19.60 3.12 33.13
CA LYS A 159 -21.03 2.87 32.85
C LYS A 159 -21.32 1.43 32.41
N GLN A 160 -20.37 0.77 31.75
CA GLN A 160 -20.47 -0.62 31.33
C GLN A 160 -20.07 -1.61 32.43
N GLY A 161 -19.72 -1.13 33.64
CA GLY A 161 -19.24 -1.99 34.73
C GLY A 161 -17.88 -2.66 34.44
N LYS A 162 -17.08 -2.08 33.53
CA LYS A 162 -15.75 -2.60 33.19
C LYS A 162 -14.71 -2.14 34.21
N ASP A 163 -13.77 -3.03 34.53
CA ASP A 163 -12.60 -2.71 35.33
C ASP A 163 -11.64 -1.82 34.54
N VAL A 164 -11.57 -0.54 34.93
CA VAL A 164 -10.71 0.46 34.29
C VAL A 164 -9.23 0.13 34.43
N ALA A 165 -8.80 -0.47 35.56
CA ALA A 165 -7.41 -0.85 35.77
C ALA A 165 -7.02 -1.98 34.80
N ALA A 166 -7.88 -2.99 34.66
CA ALA A 166 -7.69 -4.06 33.69
C ALA A 166 -7.67 -3.54 32.24
N MET A 167 -8.60 -2.64 31.88
CA MET A 167 -8.62 -2.01 30.54
C MET A 167 -7.32 -1.25 30.23
N ASN A 168 -6.79 -0.50 31.20
CA ASN A 168 -5.51 0.19 31.07
C ASN A 168 -4.35 -0.80 30.90
N ALA A 169 -4.31 -1.86 31.71
CA ALA A 169 -3.25 -2.87 31.64
C ALA A 169 -3.24 -3.57 30.28
N GLU A 170 -4.40 -3.97 29.76
CA GLU A 170 -4.50 -4.60 28.43
C GLU A 170 -4.13 -3.64 27.30
N LYS A 171 -4.54 -2.37 27.40
CA LYS A 171 -4.15 -1.36 26.41
C LYS A 171 -2.65 -1.08 26.43
N ALA A 172 -2.03 -1.05 27.61
CA ALA A 172 -0.58 -0.91 27.74
C ALA A 172 0.16 -2.07 27.09
N LYS A 173 -0.27 -3.33 27.30
CA LYS A 173 0.30 -4.52 26.64
C LYS A 173 0.19 -4.46 25.12
N ALA A 174 -0.95 -4.01 24.60
CA ALA A 174 -1.19 -3.91 23.16
C ALA A 174 -0.39 -2.77 22.49
N THR A 175 0.05 -1.77 23.24
CA THR A 175 0.68 -0.57 22.69
C THR A 175 2.06 -0.88 22.08
N GLY A 176 2.22 -0.52 20.81
CA GLY A 176 3.47 -0.61 20.06
C GLY A 176 3.93 -2.04 19.73
N VAL A 177 3.09 -3.07 19.93
CA VAL A 177 3.46 -4.46 19.61
C VAL A 177 3.86 -4.61 18.15
N TYR A 178 3.07 -4.05 17.23
CA TYR A 178 3.32 -4.16 15.79
C TYR A 178 4.42 -3.22 15.30
N TYR A 179 4.65 -2.11 16.01
CA TYR A 179 5.87 -1.31 15.82
C TYR A 179 7.12 -2.16 16.10
N ARG A 180 7.17 -2.86 17.24
CA ARG A 180 8.32 -3.70 17.61
C ARG A 180 8.51 -4.86 16.63
N LEU A 181 7.44 -5.59 16.30
CA LEU A 181 7.49 -6.68 15.30
C LEU A 181 8.00 -6.20 13.93
N MET A 182 7.56 -5.02 13.48
CA MET A 182 8.06 -4.41 12.24
C MET A 182 9.57 -4.16 12.32
N ILE A 183 10.04 -3.48 13.37
CA ILE A 183 11.47 -3.14 13.52
C ILE A 183 12.32 -4.42 13.67
N GLU A 184 11.85 -5.40 14.43
CA GLU A 184 12.50 -6.70 14.60
C GLU A 184 12.65 -7.43 13.27
N HIS A 185 11.59 -7.50 12.46
CA HIS A 185 11.64 -8.14 11.15
C HIS A 185 12.58 -7.42 10.18
N VAL A 186 12.52 -6.09 10.13
CA VAL A 186 13.46 -5.30 9.32
C VAL A 186 14.91 -5.60 9.72
N LYS A 187 15.22 -5.60 11.03
CA LYS A 187 16.57 -5.92 11.52
C LYS A 187 16.97 -7.37 11.21
N LYS A 188 16.05 -8.34 11.33
CA LYS A 188 16.28 -9.75 10.97
C LYS A 188 16.69 -9.88 9.51
N VAL A 189 15.98 -9.24 8.59
CA VAL A 189 16.29 -9.31 7.16
C VAL A 189 17.60 -8.60 6.84
N LEU A 190 17.85 -7.42 7.45
CA LEU A 190 19.08 -6.67 7.22
C LEU A 190 20.34 -7.32 7.80
N ALA A 191 20.20 -8.20 8.80
CA ALA A 191 21.30 -8.97 9.36
C ALA A 191 21.82 -10.06 8.41
N ASP A 192 20.95 -10.59 7.54
CA ASP A 192 21.32 -11.55 6.49
C ASP A 192 20.52 -11.29 5.20
N PRO A 193 20.89 -10.24 4.42
CA PRO A 193 20.19 -9.92 3.18
C PRO A 193 20.36 -11.00 2.11
N LYS A 194 21.44 -11.79 2.17
CA LYS A 194 21.79 -12.79 1.14
C LYS A 194 20.78 -13.94 1.09
N ARG A 195 20.14 -14.25 2.22
CA ARG A 195 19.03 -15.21 2.30
C ARG A 195 17.84 -14.83 1.40
N VAL A 196 17.60 -13.52 1.21
CA VAL A 196 16.48 -13.01 0.42
C VAL A 196 16.93 -12.57 -0.97
N VAL A 197 18.14 -12.01 -1.08
CA VAL A 197 18.77 -11.52 -2.31
C VAL A 197 20.04 -12.32 -2.58
N PRO A 198 19.98 -13.43 -3.32
CA PRO A 198 21.14 -14.31 -3.53
C PRO A 198 22.35 -13.62 -4.18
N THR A 199 22.10 -12.56 -4.95
CA THR A 199 23.12 -11.73 -5.62
C THR A 199 23.69 -10.62 -4.72
N TYR A 200 23.31 -10.56 -3.43
CA TYR A 200 23.83 -9.55 -2.51
C TYR A 200 25.33 -9.73 -2.26
N ASP A 201 26.06 -8.65 -2.45
CA ASP A 201 27.49 -8.54 -2.16
C ASP A 201 27.70 -7.70 -0.88
N ALA A 202 28.21 -8.35 0.17
CA ALA A 202 28.49 -7.70 1.45
C ALA A 202 29.54 -6.58 1.34
N ALA A 203 30.45 -6.64 0.36
CA ALA A 203 31.44 -5.59 0.13
C ALA A 203 30.80 -4.29 -0.39
N GLN A 204 29.67 -4.38 -1.10
CA GLN A 204 28.91 -3.22 -1.56
C GLN A 204 27.99 -2.66 -0.47
N GLY A 205 27.47 -3.54 0.38
CA GLY A 205 26.54 -3.20 1.45
C GLY A 205 25.16 -2.80 0.91
N TYR A 206 24.33 -2.27 1.81
CA TYR A 206 22.98 -1.81 1.49
C TYR A 206 22.75 -0.37 1.95
N GLU A 207 21.68 0.23 1.44
CA GLU A 207 21.14 1.51 1.88
C GLU A 207 19.64 1.36 2.13
N ILE A 208 19.17 1.79 3.31
CA ILE A 208 17.74 1.97 3.56
C ILE A 208 17.28 3.22 2.80
N ALA A 209 16.71 2.98 1.63
CA ALA A 209 16.47 3.98 0.60
C ALA A 209 15.09 4.64 0.71
N GLY A 210 14.16 4.06 1.46
CA GLY A 210 12.89 4.71 1.75
C GLY A 210 11.92 3.85 2.56
N PHE A 211 10.87 4.51 3.05
CA PHE A 211 9.79 3.89 3.80
C PHE A 211 8.44 4.31 3.21
N ALA A 212 7.59 3.35 2.89
CA ALA A 212 6.23 3.56 2.44
C ALA A 212 5.25 3.08 3.50
N TRP A 213 4.50 4.02 4.07
CA TRP A 213 3.46 3.76 5.06
C TRP A 213 2.09 3.76 4.39
N PHE A 214 1.30 2.70 4.59
CA PHE A 214 -0.09 2.68 4.13
C PHE A 214 -1.05 2.06 5.14
N GLN A 215 -1.59 2.94 5.97
CA GLN A 215 -2.55 2.66 7.03
C GLN A 215 -3.47 3.88 7.20
N GLY A 216 -4.57 3.74 7.92
CA GLY A 216 -5.35 4.90 8.36
C GLY A 216 -6.81 4.58 8.60
N TRP A 217 -7.32 3.51 7.98
CA TRP A 217 -8.72 3.10 8.11
C TRP A 217 -9.09 2.82 9.57
N ASN A 218 -8.26 2.09 10.31
CA ASN A 218 -8.57 1.75 11.70
C ASN A 218 -8.55 2.96 12.64
N ASP A 219 -7.73 3.96 12.37
CA ASP A 219 -7.77 5.23 13.09
C ASP A 219 -9.01 6.04 12.69
N MET A 220 -9.34 6.09 11.40
CA MET A 220 -10.51 6.81 10.88
C MET A 220 -11.83 6.31 11.49
N VAL A 221 -11.98 4.99 11.68
CA VAL A 221 -13.22 4.42 12.22
C VAL A 221 -13.27 4.41 13.75
N ASP A 222 -12.16 4.66 14.44
CA ASP A 222 -12.06 4.66 15.90
C ASP A 222 -12.59 5.96 16.52
N GLY A 223 -13.92 6.05 16.63
CA GLY A 223 -14.58 7.17 17.30
C GLY A 223 -14.34 7.22 18.83
N GLY A 224 -13.74 6.18 19.41
CA GLY A 224 -13.37 6.18 20.83
C GLY A 224 -12.11 7.00 21.07
N THR A 225 -11.06 6.75 20.27
CA THR A 225 -9.83 7.55 20.30
C THR A 225 -10.04 8.95 19.72
N TYR A 226 -10.87 9.07 18.68
CA TYR A 226 -11.14 10.32 17.97
C TYR A 226 -12.62 10.75 18.12
N PRO A 227 -13.07 11.18 19.33
CA PRO A 227 -14.47 11.49 19.60
C PRO A 227 -14.99 12.74 18.89
N ASN A 228 -14.10 13.64 18.47
CA ASN A 228 -14.41 14.87 17.73
C ASN A 228 -13.99 14.79 16.25
N ARG A 229 -13.92 13.58 15.68
CA ARG A 229 -13.41 13.34 14.31
C ARG A 229 -14.14 14.08 13.19
N ASP A 230 -15.36 14.53 13.44
CA ASP A 230 -16.18 15.34 12.55
C ASP A 230 -15.84 16.85 12.62
N LYS A 231 -14.97 17.27 13.55
CA LYS A 231 -14.53 18.67 13.72
C LYS A 231 -13.10 18.85 13.22
N ALA A 232 -12.77 20.09 12.83
CA ALA A 232 -11.38 20.48 12.52
C ALA A 232 -10.46 20.14 13.70
N GLY A 233 -9.29 19.56 13.40
CA GLY A 233 -8.34 19.07 14.42
C GLY A 233 -8.75 17.77 15.12
N GLY A 234 -9.89 17.17 14.76
CA GLY A 234 -10.42 15.93 15.38
C GLY A 234 -9.49 14.72 15.30
N TYR A 235 -8.45 14.78 14.46
CA TYR A 235 -7.42 13.76 14.27
C TYR A 235 -6.00 14.24 14.57
N ASP A 236 -5.79 15.37 15.26
CA ASP A 236 -4.44 15.89 15.55
C ASP A 236 -3.55 14.88 16.33
N ALA A 237 -4.17 13.99 17.11
CA ALA A 237 -3.47 12.90 17.76
C ALA A 237 -2.84 11.91 16.74
N TYR A 238 -3.44 11.72 15.56
CA TYR A 238 -2.85 10.95 14.47
C TYR A 238 -1.61 11.66 13.91
N THR A 239 -1.71 12.96 13.62
CA THR A 239 -0.58 13.78 13.14
C THR A 239 0.60 13.71 14.11
N THR A 240 0.32 13.85 15.39
CA THR A 240 1.32 13.77 16.46
C THR A 240 1.98 12.39 16.50
N ALA A 241 1.18 11.32 16.53
CA ALA A 241 1.69 9.95 16.53
C ALA A 241 2.51 9.62 15.27
N MET A 242 2.10 10.12 14.11
CA MET A 242 2.83 9.92 12.85
C MET A 242 4.20 10.61 12.87
N ALA A 243 4.28 11.83 13.40
CA ALA A 243 5.55 12.53 13.52
C ALA A 243 6.53 11.78 14.45
N HIS A 244 6.04 11.22 15.57
CA HIS A 244 6.83 10.34 16.43
C HIS A 244 7.25 9.06 15.70
N PHE A 245 6.33 8.41 14.98
CA PHE A 245 6.59 7.20 14.23
C PHE A 245 7.73 7.40 13.22
N ILE A 246 7.68 8.47 12.43
CA ILE A 246 8.73 8.80 11.45
C ILE A 246 10.10 8.98 12.14
N ARG A 247 10.15 9.70 13.26
CA ARG A 247 11.39 9.93 14.02
C ARG A 247 11.95 8.63 14.59
N ASP A 248 11.11 7.82 15.21
CA ASP A 248 11.52 6.59 15.86
C ASP A 248 11.96 5.52 14.86
N VAL A 249 11.25 5.34 13.74
CA VAL A 249 11.69 4.40 12.68
C VAL A 249 13.06 4.80 12.14
N ARG A 250 13.28 6.10 11.87
CA ARG A 250 14.57 6.60 11.41
C ARG A 250 15.67 6.37 12.44
N LYS A 251 15.37 6.57 13.73
CA LYS A 251 16.32 6.33 14.83
C LYS A 251 16.66 4.85 14.95
N ASP A 252 15.66 3.99 15.05
CA ASP A 252 15.81 2.55 15.33
C ASP A 252 16.49 1.79 14.19
N LEU A 253 16.41 2.32 12.97
CA LEU A 253 17.06 1.81 11.77
C LEU A 253 18.34 2.58 11.39
N ASN A 254 18.76 3.54 12.21
CA ASN A 254 19.93 4.40 11.97
C ASN A 254 19.94 5.07 10.58
N ALA A 255 18.77 5.57 10.15
CA ALA A 255 18.55 6.15 8.83
C ALA A 255 17.90 7.55 8.93
N PRO A 256 18.60 8.56 9.50
CA PRO A 256 18.02 9.87 9.83
C PRO A 256 17.49 10.66 8.62
N LYS A 257 18.02 10.38 7.42
CA LYS A 257 17.59 11.00 6.16
C LYS A 257 16.78 10.06 5.27
N MET A 258 16.24 8.97 5.81
CA MET A 258 15.39 8.05 5.04
C MET A 258 14.13 8.77 4.55
N PRO A 259 13.86 8.83 3.23
CA PRO A 259 12.62 9.35 2.70
C PRO A 259 11.44 8.54 3.19
N PHE A 260 10.35 9.24 3.48
CA PHE A 260 9.15 8.62 4.04
C PHE A 260 7.92 9.04 3.24
N ALA A 261 7.25 8.10 2.59
CA ALA A 261 6.00 8.33 1.88
C ALA A 261 4.81 7.86 2.73
N ILE A 262 3.88 8.77 2.98
CA ILE A 262 2.61 8.51 3.67
C ILE A 262 1.53 8.33 2.60
N GLY A 263 1.06 7.10 2.41
CA GLY A 263 -0.16 6.82 1.66
C GLY A 263 -1.37 7.34 2.44
N VAL A 264 -1.84 8.54 2.12
CA VAL A 264 -3.01 9.16 2.73
C VAL A 264 -4.26 8.38 2.33
N ILE A 265 -5.08 7.94 3.30
CA ILE A 265 -6.22 7.06 3.04
C ILE A 265 -7.20 7.70 2.04
N GLY A 266 -7.52 6.97 0.99
CA GLY A 266 -8.23 7.47 -0.19
C GLY A 266 -9.57 6.78 -0.45
N VAL A 267 -10.03 5.96 0.50
CA VAL A 267 -11.27 5.19 0.37
C VAL A 267 -12.45 6.13 0.07
N GLY A 268 -13.21 5.80 -0.97
CA GLY A 268 -14.34 6.60 -1.44
C GLY A 268 -13.96 7.70 -2.43
N GLY A 269 -12.67 7.93 -2.70
CA GLY A 269 -12.19 8.97 -3.61
C GLY A 269 -12.23 10.38 -3.01
N PRO A 270 -12.01 11.42 -3.83
CA PRO A 270 -11.98 12.81 -3.37
C PRO A 270 -13.32 13.23 -2.77
N THR A 271 -13.30 13.84 -1.59
CA THR A 271 -14.50 14.26 -0.85
C THR A 271 -15.33 15.31 -1.60
N ALA A 272 -14.69 16.05 -2.51
CA ALA A 272 -15.34 17.00 -3.41
C ALA A 272 -16.30 16.32 -4.41
N ASP A 273 -16.08 15.05 -4.73
CA ASP A 273 -16.86 14.28 -5.70
C ASP A 273 -17.96 13.42 -5.02
N TYR A 274 -18.19 13.57 -3.72
CA TYR A 274 -19.10 12.70 -2.98
C TYR A 274 -20.56 12.89 -3.39
N GLY A 275 -21.23 11.77 -3.68
CA GLY A 275 -22.66 11.75 -3.94
C GLY A 275 -23.50 11.91 -2.66
N PRO A 276 -24.84 11.99 -2.79
CA PRO A 276 -25.76 12.17 -1.65
C PRO A 276 -25.54 11.15 -0.51
N ASP A 277 -25.33 9.87 -0.86
CA ASP A 277 -25.18 8.79 0.12
C ASP A 277 -23.84 8.83 0.90
N GLN A 278 -22.88 9.61 0.42
CA GLN A 278 -21.55 9.72 0.99
C GLN A 278 -21.35 10.98 1.84
N GLN A 279 -22.32 11.92 1.83
CA GLN A 279 -22.17 13.20 2.53
C GLN A 279 -21.92 13.05 4.04
N ARG A 280 -22.50 12.02 4.68
CA ARG A 280 -22.25 11.73 6.10
C ARG A 280 -20.80 11.40 6.44
N TYR A 281 -19.99 11.03 5.46
CA TYR A 281 -18.58 10.67 5.63
C TYR A 281 -17.63 11.80 5.26
N LYS A 282 -18.11 12.81 4.52
CA LYS A 282 -17.30 13.85 3.87
C LYS A 282 -16.30 14.50 4.84
N THR A 283 -16.81 15.02 5.96
CA THR A 283 -15.98 15.74 6.93
C THR A 283 -15.01 14.81 7.64
N THR A 284 -15.46 13.66 8.11
CA THR A 284 -14.60 12.67 8.79
C THR A 284 -13.47 12.17 7.89
N HIS A 285 -13.76 11.90 6.61
CA HIS A 285 -12.76 11.48 5.64
C HIS A 285 -11.76 12.60 5.33
N GLN A 286 -12.23 13.84 5.16
CA GLN A 286 -11.32 14.96 4.93
C GLN A 286 -10.41 15.20 6.14
N ASN A 287 -10.96 15.23 7.35
CA ASN A 287 -10.20 15.52 8.56
C ASN A 287 -9.08 14.50 8.81
N ILE A 288 -9.33 13.19 8.62
CA ILE A 288 -8.24 12.19 8.76
C ILE A 288 -7.20 12.35 7.65
N ARG A 289 -7.60 12.65 6.41
CA ARG A 289 -6.68 12.84 5.29
C ARG A 289 -5.75 14.01 5.53
N ASP A 290 -6.29 15.12 6.03
CA ASP A 290 -5.52 16.31 6.40
C ASP A 290 -4.54 15.97 7.54
N ALA A 291 -4.99 15.27 8.58
CA ALA A 291 -4.15 14.85 9.69
C ALA A 291 -3.03 13.88 9.28
N MET A 292 -3.30 12.97 8.33
CA MET A 292 -2.30 12.08 7.75
C MET A 292 -1.27 12.84 6.90
N ALA A 293 -1.69 13.87 6.18
CA ALA A 293 -0.81 14.66 5.30
C ALA A 293 0.03 15.70 6.05
N ALA A 294 -0.48 16.21 7.18
CA ALA A 294 0.14 17.29 7.96
C ALA A 294 1.62 17.08 8.31
N PRO A 295 2.11 15.87 8.68
CA PRO A 295 3.54 15.65 8.95
C PRO A 295 4.44 16.05 7.78
N ALA A 296 4.03 15.85 6.53
CA ALA A 296 4.85 16.22 5.36
C ALA A 296 5.11 17.74 5.24
N GLN A 297 4.32 18.57 5.93
CA GLN A 297 4.45 20.03 5.94
C GLN A 297 5.31 20.56 7.10
N MET A 298 5.66 19.72 8.08
CA MET A 298 6.49 20.13 9.21
C MET A 298 7.90 20.54 8.74
N PRO A 299 8.48 21.64 9.26
CA PRO A 299 9.77 22.16 8.79
C PRO A 299 10.89 21.12 8.71
N GLU A 300 10.99 20.23 9.70
CA GLU A 300 12.00 19.17 9.76
C GLU A 300 11.79 18.03 8.74
N PHE A 301 10.61 17.95 8.13
CA PHE A 301 10.21 16.89 7.21
C PHE A 301 10.11 17.36 5.76
N LYS A 302 10.19 18.67 5.49
CA LYS A 302 10.16 19.24 4.14
C LYS A 302 11.23 18.62 3.25
N GLY A 303 10.82 18.17 2.06
CA GLY A 303 11.70 17.54 1.06
C GLY A 303 12.11 16.10 1.36
N ASN A 304 11.75 15.54 2.52
CA ASN A 304 12.14 14.19 2.93
C ASN A 304 10.98 13.36 3.51
N VAL A 305 9.78 13.94 3.59
CA VAL A 305 8.52 13.23 3.82
C VAL A 305 7.51 13.72 2.79
N ALA A 306 6.77 12.80 2.17
CA ALA A 306 5.76 13.11 1.17
C ALA A 306 4.41 12.50 1.54
N ALA A 307 3.33 13.26 1.32
CA ALA A 307 1.97 12.77 1.40
C ALA A 307 1.48 12.36 0.01
N VAL A 308 1.18 11.07 -0.18
CA VAL A 308 0.63 10.52 -1.41
C VAL A 308 -0.89 10.43 -1.26
N LEU A 309 -1.61 11.36 -1.89
CA LEU A 309 -3.07 11.44 -1.84
C LEU A 309 -3.70 10.29 -2.63
N THR A 310 -3.92 9.14 -1.99
CA THR A 310 -4.38 7.93 -2.69
C THR A 310 -5.81 8.02 -3.22
N GLU A 311 -6.58 9.01 -2.77
CA GLU A 311 -7.90 9.34 -3.33
C GLU A 311 -7.83 9.68 -4.83
N LYS A 312 -6.67 10.14 -5.33
CA LYS A 312 -6.44 10.45 -6.75
C LYS A 312 -6.42 9.20 -7.63
N PHE A 313 -6.17 8.03 -7.05
CA PHE A 313 -6.20 6.74 -7.76
C PHE A 313 -7.57 6.06 -7.68
N TRP A 314 -8.54 6.68 -7.00
CA TRP A 314 -9.87 6.09 -6.84
C TRP A 314 -10.61 6.02 -8.17
N ASP A 315 -11.22 4.87 -8.44
CA ASP A 315 -11.92 4.65 -9.70
C ASP A 315 -13.34 5.24 -9.66
N LYS A 316 -13.48 6.41 -10.29
CA LYS A 316 -14.76 7.11 -10.41
C LYS A 316 -15.75 6.38 -11.32
N GLU A 317 -15.28 5.74 -12.38
CA GLU A 317 -16.14 4.98 -13.29
C GLU A 317 -16.73 3.77 -12.56
N LEU A 318 -15.90 2.99 -11.88
CA LEU A 318 -16.32 1.87 -11.06
C LEU A 318 -17.28 2.29 -9.94
N THR A 319 -17.03 3.46 -9.32
CA THR A 319 -17.92 4.02 -8.30
C THR A 319 -19.30 4.36 -8.86
N ALA A 320 -19.35 5.04 -10.01
CA ALA A 320 -20.60 5.36 -10.68
C ALA A 320 -21.37 4.11 -11.10
N THR A 321 -20.67 3.11 -11.66
CA THR A 321 -21.27 1.83 -12.04
C THR A 321 -21.82 1.06 -10.83
N LYS A 322 -21.08 1.03 -9.71
CA LYS A 322 -21.53 0.43 -8.45
C LYS A 322 -22.77 1.13 -7.89
N ALA A 323 -22.87 2.46 -8.01
CA ALA A 323 -24.06 3.19 -7.60
C ALA A 323 -25.29 2.81 -8.44
N LYS A 324 -25.14 2.68 -9.77
CA LYS A 324 -26.21 2.20 -10.66
C LYS A 324 -26.64 0.77 -10.33
N ASP A 325 -25.70 -0.15 -10.14
CA ASP A 325 -26.00 -1.53 -9.69
C ASP A 325 -26.69 -1.55 -8.32
N GLY A 326 -26.29 -0.65 -7.42
CA GLY A 326 -26.92 -0.45 -6.12
C GLY A 326 -28.41 -0.07 -6.23
N ALA A 327 -28.74 0.89 -7.09
CA ALA A 327 -30.12 1.29 -7.36
C ALA A 327 -30.93 0.15 -7.98
N ILE A 328 -30.35 -0.59 -8.93
CA ILE A 328 -30.97 -1.77 -9.54
C ILE A 328 -31.25 -2.86 -8.50
N ARG A 329 -30.30 -3.12 -7.59
CA ARG A 329 -30.49 -4.08 -6.48
C ARG A 329 -31.60 -3.65 -5.53
N GLN A 330 -31.71 -2.35 -5.23
CA GLN A 330 -32.80 -1.84 -4.40
C GLN A 330 -34.16 -2.02 -5.08
N GLN A 331 -34.24 -1.75 -6.39
CA GLN A 331 -35.45 -1.99 -7.18
C GLN A 331 -35.81 -3.49 -7.22
N ALA A 332 -34.82 -4.36 -7.46
CA ALA A 332 -35.02 -5.81 -7.47
C ALA A 332 -35.51 -6.32 -6.11
N LYS A 333 -34.93 -5.83 -5.00
CA LYS A 333 -35.35 -6.18 -3.64
C LYS A 333 -36.77 -5.72 -3.33
N LYS A 334 -37.15 -4.51 -3.77
CA LYS A 334 -38.52 -3.99 -3.65
C LYS A 334 -39.50 -4.90 -4.41
N LEU A 335 -39.18 -5.21 -5.66
CA LEU A 335 -39.98 -6.12 -6.50
C LEU A 335 -40.13 -7.51 -5.87
N ALA A 336 -39.04 -8.08 -5.34
CA ALA A 336 -39.04 -9.37 -4.69
C ALA A 336 -39.93 -9.40 -3.45
N THR A 337 -39.90 -8.32 -2.66
CA THR A 337 -40.74 -8.15 -1.47
C THR A 337 -42.22 -8.03 -1.85
N GLU A 338 -42.55 -7.17 -2.82
CA GLU A 338 -43.92 -6.93 -3.28
C GLU A 338 -44.57 -8.18 -3.90
N LYS A 339 -43.79 -8.94 -4.67
CA LYS A 339 -44.27 -10.15 -5.36
C LYS A 339 -44.03 -11.44 -4.59
N LYS A 340 -43.45 -11.38 -3.39
CA LYS A 340 -43.06 -12.55 -2.57
C LYS A 340 -42.27 -13.60 -3.36
N LEU A 341 -41.31 -13.13 -4.15
CA LEU A 341 -40.49 -13.98 -5.02
C LEU A 341 -39.64 -14.94 -4.19
N LYS A 342 -39.46 -16.18 -4.68
CA LYS A 342 -38.48 -17.13 -4.12
C LYS A 342 -37.05 -16.70 -4.48
N PRO A 343 -36.01 -17.18 -3.78
CA PRO A 343 -34.63 -16.76 -4.03
C PRO A 343 -34.15 -16.91 -5.48
N ALA A 344 -34.59 -17.95 -6.20
CA ALA A 344 -34.25 -18.15 -7.60
C ALA A 344 -34.91 -17.10 -8.52
N GLU A 345 -36.15 -16.72 -8.22
CA GLU A 345 -36.92 -15.71 -8.95
C GLU A 345 -36.40 -14.30 -8.66
N GLU A 346 -36.00 -14.01 -7.41
CA GLU A 346 -35.32 -12.77 -7.04
C GLU A 346 -34.00 -12.62 -7.80
N LYS A 347 -33.18 -13.69 -7.86
CA LYS A 347 -31.94 -13.68 -8.64
C LYS A 347 -32.20 -13.44 -10.13
N ALA A 348 -33.17 -14.15 -10.72
CA ALA A 348 -33.53 -13.96 -12.13
C ALA A 348 -34.05 -12.54 -12.41
N ALA A 349 -34.85 -11.97 -11.52
CA ALA A 349 -35.33 -10.60 -11.62
C ALA A 349 -34.19 -9.58 -11.55
N LEU A 350 -33.23 -9.77 -10.64
CA LEU A 350 -32.04 -8.92 -10.54
C LEU A 350 -31.20 -8.97 -11.82
N GLU A 351 -30.91 -10.18 -12.33
CA GLU A 351 -30.12 -10.34 -13.55
C GLU A 351 -30.83 -9.71 -14.77
N LYS A 352 -32.16 -9.85 -14.86
CA LYS A 352 -32.95 -9.15 -15.89
C LYS A 352 -32.84 -7.63 -15.77
N LEU A 353 -33.04 -7.07 -14.58
CA LEU A 353 -32.94 -5.63 -14.36
C LEU A 353 -31.53 -5.10 -14.63
N ARG A 354 -30.49 -5.89 -14.37
CA ARG A 354 -29.10 -5.56 -14.77
C ARG A 354 -28.89 -5.62 -16.27
N ALA A 355 -29.48 -6.59 -16.95
CA ALA A 355 -29.41 -6.71 -18.40
C ALA A 355 -30.02 -5.48 -19.09
N GLU A 356 -31.12 -4.97 -18.54
CA GLU A 356 -31.87 -3.82 -19.06
C GLU A 356 -31.29 -2.47 -18.60
N GLY A 357 -30.79 -2.38 -17.36
CA GLY A 357 -30.40 -1.12 -16.71
C GLY A 357 -28.92 -0.76 -16.75
N LEU A 358 -28.04 -1.69 -17.15
CA LEU A 358 -26.60 -1.45 -17.30
C LEU A 358 -26.17 -1.69 -18.75
N THR A 359 -25.20 -0.90 -19.21
CA THR A 359 -24.51 -1.18 -20.47
C THR A 359 -23.62 -2.42 -20.36
N GLU A 360 -23.20 -2.97 -21.50
CA GLU A 360 -22.24 -4.09 -21.53
C GLU A 360 -20.92 -3.72 -20.83
N ARG A 361 -20.40 -2.51 -21.08
CA ARG A 361 -19.20 -1.99 -20.41
C ARG A 361 -19.38 -1.93 -18.89
N GLU A 362 -20.51 -1.41 -18.41
CA GLU A 362 -20.79 -1.32 -16.98
C GLU A 362 -20.88 -2.68 -16.31
N ARG A 363 -21.56 -3.66 -16.94
CA ARG A 363 -21.59 -5.04 -16.44
C ARG A 363 -20.18 -5.62 -16.34
N LYS A 364 -19.36 -5.41 -17.38
CA LYS A 364 -17.98 -5.87 -17.40
C LYS A 364 -17.13 -5.22 -16.30
N ILE A 365 -17.26 -3.91 -16.09
CA ILE A 365 -16.58 -3.18 -15.01
C ILE A 365 -16.93 -3.77 -13.64
N LEU A 366 -18.19 -4.13 -13.38
CA LEU A 366 -18.58 -4.74 -12.10
C LEU A 366 -18.00 -6.13 -11.92
N GLU A 367 -17.94 -6.91 -13.00
CA GLU A 367 -17.42 -8.27 -13.01
C GLU A 367 -15.90 -8.29 -12.72
N VAL A 368 -15.15 -7.40 -13.37
CA VAL A 368 -13.68 -7.44 -13.32
C VAL A 368 -13.05 -6.33 -12.47
N GLY A 369 -13.81 -5.33 -12.02
CA GLY A 369 -13.28 -4.20 -11.26
C GLY A 369 -13.26 -4.40 -9.74
N ILE A 370 -14.01 -5.37 -9.22
CA ILE A 370 -14.22 -5.57 -7.78
C ILE A 370 -13.82 -7.00 -7.38
N SER A 371 -12.97 -7.11 -6.35
CA SER A 371 -12.66 -8.40 -5.72
C SER A 371 -12.72 -8.39 -4.19
N ASN A 372 -13.04 -7.24 -3.59
CA ASN A 372 -13.15 -7.07 -2.14
C ASN A 372 -14.07 -5.90 -1.77
N LEU A 373 -14.22 -5.65 -0.48
CA LEU A 373 -15.03 -4.57 0.09
C LEU A 373 -14.37 -3.20 -0.10
N GLU A 374 -15.16 -2.14 0.03
CA GLU A 374 -14.76 -0.76 -0.27
C GLU A 374 -13.62 -0.25 0.62
N PHE A 375 -13.61 -0.64 1.89
CA PHE A 375 -12.52 -0.31 2.82
C PHE A 375 -11.16 -0.96 2.44
N HIS A 376 -11.20 -1.92 1.52
CA HIS A 376 -10.06 -2.53 0.85
C HIS A 376 -9.86 -2.03 -0.59
N TYR A 377 -10.28 -0.80 -0.88
CA TYR A 377 -10.22 -0.21 -2.23
C TYR A 377 -10.90 -1.09 -3.28
N LEU A 378 -12.04 -1.68 -2.90
CA LEU A 378 -12.83 -2.62 -3.72
C LEU A 378 -12.06 -3.89 -4.13
N GLY A 379 -10.86 -4.12 -3.59
CA GLY A 379 -9.93 -5.10 -4.14
C GLY A 379 -9.61 -4.84 -5.61
N SER A 380 -9.57 -3.58 -6.03
CA SER A 380 -9.28 -3.21 -7.41
C SER A 380 -7.79 -3.05 -7.64
N ALA A 381 -7.21 -3.85 -8.54
CA ALA A 381 -5.80 -3.71 -8.92
C ALA A 381 -5.53 -2.39 -9.65
N LYS A 382 -6.54 -1.79 -10.28
CA LYS A 382 -6.43 -0.44 -10.87
C LYS A 382 -6.14 0.61 -9.80
N ILE A 383 -6.84 0.53 -8.66
CA ILE A 383 -6.66 1.49 -7.57
C ILE A 383 -5.37 1.19 -6.80
N LEU A 384 -5.20 -0.04 -6.28
CA LEU A 384 -4.01 -0.40 -5.49
C LEU A 384 -2.71 -0.36 -6.31
N GLY A 385 -2.77 -0.67 -7.61
CA GLY A 385 -1.65 -0.49 -8.53
C GLY A 385 -1.23 0.97 -8.64
N GLY A 386 -2.19 1.89 -8.76
CA GLY A 386 -1.95 3.34 -8.74
C GLY A 386 -1.31 3.80 -7.43
N VAL A 387 -1.77 3.26 -6.29
CA VAL A 387 -1.16 3.55 -4.97
C VAL A 387 0.31 3.14 -4.93
N GLY A 388 0.64 1.91 -5.33
CA GLY A 388 2.03 1.43 -5.33
C GLY A 388 2.93 2.27 -6.24
N LYS A 389 2.45 2.62 -7.44
CA LYS A 389 3.13 3.55 -8.35
C LYS A 389 3.38 4.91 -7.69
N GLY A 390 2.35 5.53 -7.11
CA GLY A 390 2.47 6.85 -6.48
C GLY A 390 3.42 6.87 -5.29
N LEU A 391 3.46 5.80 -4.49
CA LEU A 391 4.43 5.64 -3.40
C LEU A 391 5.86 5.53 -3.93
N ALA A 392 6.08 4.77 -5.01
CA ALA A 392 7.40 4.64 -5.65
C ALA A 392 7.88 6.00 -6.19
N GLU A 393 7.03 6.69 -6.97
CA GLU A 393 7.34 8.00 -7.54
C GLU A 393 7.64 9.05 -6.46
N ALA A 394 6.91 9.05 -5.36
CA ALA A 394 7.16 9.98 -4.25
C ALA A 394 8.52 9.73 -3.58
N ILE A 395 8.87 8.48 -3.29
CA ILE A 395 10.18 8.14 -2.70
C ILE A 395 11.31 8.45 -3.69
N ALA A 396 11.14 8.08 -4.95
CA ALA A 396 12.14 8.35 -5.99
C ALA A 396 12.38 9.85 -6.19
N GLY A 397 11.32 10.66 -6.19
CA GLY A 397 11.41 12.12 -6.29
C GLY A 397 12.20 12.74 -5.14
N MET A 398 11.97 12.31 -3.89
CA MET A 398 12.73 12.79 -2.73
C MET A 398 14.21 12.35 -2.74
N LYS A 399 14.52 11.18 -3.32
CA LYS A 399 15.91 10.68 -3.43
C LYS A 399 16.68 11.20 -4.64
N GLY A 400 16.00 11.78 -5.63
CA GLY A 400 16.61 12.03 -6.93
C GLY A 400 16.95 10.73 -7.68
N LEU A 401 16.10 9.69 -7.56
CA LEU A 401 16.24 8.43 -8.30
C LEU A 401 15.58 8.47 -9.68
N ALA A 402 15.07 9.62 -10.12
CA ALA A 402 14.59 9.74 -11.50
C ALA A 402 15.79 9.64 -12.46
N LYS A 403 15.68 8.79 -13.48
CA LYS A 403 16.57 8.85 -14.63
C LYS A 403 16.15 10.07 -15.45
N ASP A 404 17.11 10.94 -15.78
CA ASP A 404 16.91 12.07 -16.69
C ASP A 404 16.39 11.62 -18.07
#